data_AF-W0BIF8-F1
#
_entry.id   AF-W0BIF8-F1
#
_cell.length_a   1.000
_cell.length_b   1.000
_cell.length_c   1.000
_cell.angle_alpha   90.00
_cell.angle_beta   90.00
_cell.angle_gamma   90.00
#
_symmetry.space_group_name_H-M   'P 1'
#
loop_
_entity.id
_entity.type
_entity.pdbx_description
1 polymer ?
#
loop_
_entity_poly.entity_id
_entity_poly.type
_entity_poly.pdbx_seq_one_letter_code
_entity_poly.pdbx_strand_id
1 'polypeptide(L)' 'MTQQQFDSALQDLVTFLMYVAEPTQLVRYHMGVFVMIFLGIFALIAYQLKKLYWRDIH' A
#
# COMPACT_ATOMS: atom_id res chain seq x y z
N MET A 1 -17.02 1.78 37.41
CA MET A 1 -16.37 2.29 36.19
C MET A 1 -17.29 3.32 35.58
N THR A 2 -16.78 4.48 35.18
CA THR A 2 -17.59 5.46 34.45
C THR A 2 -17.74 5.01 33.00
N GLN A 3 -18.79 5.46 32.32
CA GLN A 3 -19.03 5.10 30.92
C GLN A 3 -17.83 5.47 30.01
N GLN A 4 -17.22 6.63 30.23
CA GLN A 4 -15.99 7.04 29.55
C GLN A 4 -14.82 6.08 29.75
N GLN A 5 -14.63 5.53 30.96
CA GLN A 5 -13.54 4.57 31.21
C GLN A 5 -13.75 3.25 30.49
N PHE A 6 -15.01 2.80 30.40
CA PHE A 6 -15.37 1.60 29.67
C PHE A 6 -15.18 1.78 28.15
N ASP A 7 -15.62 2.92 27.61
CA ASP A 7 -15.45 3.26 26.19
C ASP A 7 -13.96 3.36 25.80
N SER A 8 -13.13 3.97 26.66
CA SER A 8 -11.68 4.05 26.45
C SER A 8 -11.04 2.67 26.47
N ALA A 9 -11.39 1.80 27.43
CA ALA A 9 -10.84 0.45 27.51
C ALA A 9 -11.23 -0.41 26.30
N LEU A 10 -12.46 -0.24 25.78
CA LEU A 10 -12.88 -0.88 24.54
C LEU A 10 -12.09 -0.38 23.33
N GLN A 11 -11.84 0.93 23.24
CA GLN A 11 -11.07 1.50 22.14
C GLN A 11 -9.62 1.00 22.12
N ASP A 12 -8.99 0.88 23.28
CA ASP A 12 -7.65 0.33 23.43
C ASP A 12 -7.62 -1.15 23.04
N LEU A 13 -8.62 -1.94 23.46
CA LEU A 13 -8.74 -3.35 23.10
C LEU A 13 -8.87 -3.54 21.59
N VAL A 14 -9.73 -2.75 20.92
CA VAL A 14 -9.90 -2.81 19.47
C VAL A 14 -8.62 -2.40 18.75
N THR A 15 -7.94 -1.36 19.23
CA THR A 15 -6.66 -0.89 18.68
C THR A 15 -5.59 -1.97 18.78
N PHE A 16 -5.50 -2.64 19.92
CA PHE A 16 -4.59 -3.75 20.13
C PHE A 16 -4.90 -4.94 19.21
N LEU A 17 -6.16 -5.36 19.10
CA LEU A 17 -6.57 -6.46 18.24
C LEU A 17 -6.28 -6.16 16.76
N MET A 18 -6.49 -4.92 16.30
CA MET A 18 -6.11 -4.46 14.97
C MET A 18 -4.61 -4.60 14.70
N TYR A 19 -3.79 -4.16 15.65
CA TYR A 19 -2.33 -4.26 15.54
C TYR A 19 -1.84 -5.72 15.48
N VAL A 20 -2.40 -6.60 16.33
CA VAL A 20 -2.04 -8.02 16.35
C VAL A 20 -2.52 -8.75 15.09
N ALA A 21 -3.68 -8.37 14.55
CA ALA A 21 -4.21 -8.95 13.32
C ALA A 21 -3.34 -8.63 12.10
N GLU A 22 -2.75 -7.43 12.02
CA GLU A 22 -1.86 -7.04 10.92
C GLU A 22 -0.63 -6.24 11.40
N PRO A 23 0.36 -6.87 12.05
CA PRO A 23 1.51 -6.16 12.64
C PRO A 23 2.41 -5.49 11.60
N THR A 24 2.34 -5.93 10.33
CA THR A 24 3.16 -5.43 9.21
C THR A 24 2.40 -4.49 8.27
N GLN A 25 1.22 -3.98 8.69
CA GLN A 25 0.34 -3.18 7.84
C GLN A 25 1.07 -1.96 7.23
N LEU A 26 1.81 -1.20 8.04
CA LEU A 26 2.56 -0.02 7.58
C LEU A 26 3.65 -0.37 6.56
N VAL A 27 4.39 -1.47 6.78
CA VAL A 27 5.46 -1.92 5.87
C VAL A 27 4.87 -2.28 4.50
N ARG A 28 3.71 -2.94 4.47
CA ARG A 28 3.01 -3.31 3.24
C ARG A 28 2.57 -2.07 2.45
N TYR A 29 2.03 -1.05 3.12
CA TYR A 29 1.65 0.20 2.45
C TYR A 29 2.85 0.95 1.86
N HIS A 30 3.93 1.12 2.63
CA HIS A 30 5.13 1.77 2.12
C HIS A 30 5.71 1.02 0.91
N MET A 31 5.87 -0.30 1.01
CA MET A 31 6.39 -1.13 -0.07
C MET A 31 5.47 -1.09 -1.31
N GLY A 32 4.15 -1.14 -1.12
CA GLY A 32 3.17 -1.03 -2.20
C GLY A 32 3.31 0.28 -2.99
N VAL A 33 3.49 1.41 -2.30
CA VAL A 33 3.70 2.71 -2.97
C VAL A 33 4.97 2.70 -3.82
N PHE A 34 6.09 2.18 -3.30
CA PHE A 34 7.33 2.07 -4.07
C PHE A 34 7.19 1.18 -5.30
N VAL A 35 6.52 0.03 -5.17
CA VAL A 35 6.28 -0.89 -6.29
C VAL A 35 5.40 -0.23 -7.36
N MET A 36 4.34 0.47 -6.97
CA MET A 36 3.45 1.17 -7.90
C MET A 36 4.19 2.27 -8.68
N ILE A 37 5.04 3.04 -8.01
CA ILE A 37 5.88 4.06 -8.68
C ILE A 37 6.85 3.41 -9.66
N PHE A 38 7.55 2.34 -9.23
CA PHE A 38 8.48 1.61 -10.08
C PHE A 38 7.78 1.07 -11.33
N LEU A 39 6.63 0.41 -11.17
CA LEU A 39 5.87 -0.14 -12.29
C LEU A 39 5.35 0.97 -13.22
N GLY A 40 4.93 2.12 -12.69
CA GLY A 40 4.53 3.27 -13.51
C GLY A 40 5.66 3.80 -14.38
N ILE A 41 6.86 3.96 -13.81
CA ILE A 41 8.06 4.37 -14.55
C ILE A 41 8.46 3.31 -15.58
N PHE A 42 8.48 2.04 -15.17
CA PHE A 42 8.82 0.93 -16.06
C PHE A 42 7.83 0.83 -17.23
N ALA A 43 6.53 1.00 -16.98
CA ALA A 43 5.51 0.99 -18.01
C ALA A 43 5.71 2.12 -19.04
N LEU A 44 6.10 3.32 -18.61
CA LEU A 44 6.45 4.41 -19.51
C LEU A 44 7.63 4.04 -20.43
N ILE A 45 8.69 3.47 -19.85
CA ILE A 45 9.87 3.02 -20.61
C ILE A 45 9.48 1.91 -21.59
N ALA A 46 8.75 0.89 -21.13
CA ALA A 46 8.30 -0.22 -21.94
C ALA A 46 7.38 0.25 -23.09
N TYR A 47 6.53 1.25 -22.85
CA TYR A 47 5.68 1.85 -23.88
C TYR A 47 6.50 2.55 -24.95
N GLN A 48 7.48 3.37 -24.55
CA GLN A 48 8.39 4.04 -25.49
C GLN A 48 9.20 3.03 -26.31
N LEU A 49 9.67 1.97 -25.65
CA LEU A 49 10.40 0.88 -26.28
C LEU A 49 9.52 0.15 -27.31
N LYS A 50 8.29 -0.22 -26.94
CA LYS A 50 7.30 -0.80 -27.86
C LYS A 50 7.11 0.12 -29.08
N LYS A 51 6.90 1.42 -28.85
CA LYS A 51 6.69 2.40 -29.93
C LYS A 51 7.88 2.43 -30.90
N LEU A 52 9.11 2.36 -30.40
CA LEU A 52 10.32 2.33 -31.22
C LEU A 52 10.41 1.03 -32.05
N TYR A 53 10.20 -0.13 -31.44
CA TYR A 53 10.24 -1.43 -32.15
C TYR A 53 9.18 -1.55 -33.25
N TRP A 54 8.01 -0.94 -33.05
CA TRP A 54 6.90 -1.01 -34.00
C TRP A 54 6.95 0.08 -35.08
N ARG A 55 7.92 1.01 -34.98
CA ARG A 55 8.08 2.12 -35.94
C ARG A 55 8.44 1.62 -37.33
N ASP A 56 9.29 0.62 -37.42
CA ASP A 56 9.87 0.15 -38.68
C ASP A 56 9.08 -1.04 -39.29
N ILE A 57 7.97 -1.42 -38.63
CA ILE A 57 7.08 -2.52 -39.05
C ILE A 57 5.83 -1.97 -39.79
N HIS A 58 5.66 -0.64 -39.86
CA HIS A 58 4.62 0.02 -40.66
C HIS A 58 5.17 0.50 -42.01
#